data_AF-A0A5S4TEI2-F1
#
_entry.id   AF-A0A5S4TEI2-F1
#
_cell.length_a   1.000
_cell.length_b   1.000
_cell.length_c   1.000
_cell.angle_alpha   90.00
_cell.angle_beta   90.00
_cell.angle_gamma   90.00
#
_symmetry.space_group_name_H-M   'P 1'
#
loop_
_entity.id
_entity.type
_entity.pdbx_description
1 polymer ?
#
loop_
_entity_poly.entity_id
_entity_poly.type
_entity_poly.pdbx_seq_one_letter_code
_entity_poly.pdbx_strand_id
1 'polypeptide(L)'
;LSELTGNSRMNIGIFFAIIAVAVIWFMLKKTTLGFEIRAVGLNPYASEYAGISAKRTIILSMIISGALAGLGGAVEGLGTFQNVYVQGASLAVGFNGMAVSLLAANSPIGILFAAFLFGVLQVGAPGMNAAQVPSELVSIVTASII
;
A
#
# COMPACT_ATOMS: atom_id res chain seq x y z
N LEU A 1 -7.70 20.44 -11.70
CA LEU A 1 -7.04 21.57 -11.00
C LEU A 1 -5.59 21.74 -11.53
N SER A 2 -5.42 21.97 -12.84
CA SER A 2 -4.09 22.16 -13.45
C SER A 2 -3.63 23.62 -13.48
N GLU A 3 -4.54 24.59 -13.33
CA GLU A 3 -4.23 26.01 -13.54
C GLU A 3 -3.85 26.77 -12.27
N LEU A 4 -3.96 26.16 -11.08
CA LEU A 4 -3.62 26.83 -9.80
C LEU A 4 -2.32 26.32 -9.16
N THR A 5 -1.67 25.28 -9.72
CA THR A 5 -0.59 24.56 -9.00
C THR A 5 0.62 24.21 -9.88
N GLY A 6 0.96 25.08 -10.83
CA GLY A 6 2.30 25.18 -11.43
C GLY A 6 3.07 23.87 -11.62
N ASN A 7 2.61 23.01 -12.54
CA ASN A 7 3.37 21.84 -13.01
C ASN A 7 3.79 20.83 -11.91
N SER A 8 2.98 20.66 -10.86
CA SER A 8 3.24 19.66 -9.83
C SER A 8 2.47 18.36 -10.11
N ARG A 9 3.15 17.22 -10.00
CA ARG A 9 2.62 15.83 -10.13
C ARG A 9 1.70 15.45 -8.95
N MET A 10 0.92 16.41 -8.44
CA MET A 10 0.05 16.23 -7.29
C MET A 10 -1.24 15.57 -7.74
N ASN A 11 -1.20 14.24 -7.76
CA ASN A 11 -2.34 13.41 -8.08
C ASN A 11 -3.40 13.48 -6.99
N ILE A 12 -4.67 13.53 -7.41
CA ILE A 12 -5.85 13.22 -6.57
C ILE A 12 -5.71 11.86 -5.86
N GLY A 13 -4.77 11.02 -6.32
CA GLY A 13 -4.34 9.78 -5.67
C GLY A 13 -3.97 9.91 -4.19
N ILE A 14 -3.44 11.05 -3.71
CA ILE A 14 -3.18 11.23 -2.26
C ILE A 14 -4.49 11.23 -1.45
N PHE A 15 -5.54 11.85 -2.01
CA PHE A 15 -6.85 11.93 -1.39
C PHE A 15 -7.53 10.56 -1.42
N PHE A 16 -7.39 9.83 -2.53
CA PHE A 16 -7.85 8.44 -2.65
C PHE A 16 -7.13 7.49 -1.70
N ALA A 17 -5.82 7.65 -1.52
CA ALA A 17 -5.02 6.86 -0.59
C ALA A 17 -5.43 7.10 0.88
N ILE A 18 -5.65 8.36 1.27
CA ILE A 18 -6.14 8.72 2.61
C ILE A 18 -7.55 8.13 2.84
N ILE A 19 -8.44 8.23 1.86
CA ILE A 19 -9.79 7.63 1.93
C ILE A 19 -9.68 6.10 2.05
N ALA A 20 -8.84 5.44 1.25
CA ALA A 20 -8.66 4.00 1.31
C ALA A 20 -8.13 3.53 2.67
N VAL A 21 -7.14 4.23 3.23
CA VAL A 21 -6.63 3.94 4.58
C VAL A 21 -7.72 4.13 5.63
N ALA A 22 -8.50 5.20 5.56
CA ALA A 22 -9.61 5.46 6.48
C ALA A 22 -10.70 4.37 6.39
N VAL A 23 -11.05 3.94 5.18
CA VAL A 23 -12.02 2.86 4.92
C VAL A 23 -11.51 1.53 5.48
N ILE A 24 -10.25 1.18 5.21
CA ILE A 24 -9.64 -0.07 5.71
C ILE A 24 -9.53 -0.06 7.23
N TRP A 25 -9.12 1.07 7.84
CA TRP A 25 -9.07 1.20 9.28
C TRP A 25 -10.45 1.06 9.92
N PHE A 26 -11.47 1.69 9.33
CA PHE A 26 -12.84 1.57 9.80
C PHE A 26 -13.37 0.14 9.66
N MET A 27 -13.09 -0.51 8.52
CA MET A 27 -13.50 -1.89 8.27
C MET A 27 -12.83 -2.83 9.26
N LEU A 28 -11.51 -2.72 9.47
CA LEU A 28 -10.77 -3.59 10.39
C LEU A 28 -11.14 -3.37 11.86
N LYS A 29 -11.42 -2.13 12.27
CA LYS A 29 -11.66 -1.80 13.69
C LYS A 29 -13.13 -1.89 14.10
N LYS A 30 -14.07 -1.67 13.17
CA LYS A 30 -15.49 -1.48 13.49
C LYS A 30 -16.43 -2.52 12.87
N THR A 31 -15.95 -3.44 12.01
CA THR A 31 -16.80 -4.47 11.38
C THR A 31 -16.50 -5.88 11.87
N THR A 32 -17.52 -6.73 11.85
CA THR A 32 -17.43 -8.17 12.17
C THR A 32 -16.47 -8.91 11.23
N LEU A 33 -16.41 -8.50 9.97
CA LEU A 33 -15.48 -9.04 8.97
C LEU A 33 -14.01 -8.84 9.37
N GLY A 34 -13.66 -7.70 9.98
CA GLY A 34 -12.30 -7.46 10.47
C GLY A 34 -11.91 -8.40 11.62
N PHE A 35 -12.86 -8.74 12.49
CA PHE A 35 -12.66 -9.71 13.56
C PHE A 35 -12.50 -11.13 13.01
N GLU A 36 -13.37 -11.55 12.08
CA GLU A 36 -13.29 -12.86 11.44
C GLU A 36 -11.96 -13.04 10.69
N ILE A 37 -11.50 -12.03 9.95
CA ILE A 37 -10.21 -12.09 9.21
C ILE A 37 -9.04 -12.27 10.18
N ARG A 38 -9.03 -11.56 11.32
CA ARG A 38 -7.96 -11.70 12.33
C ARG A 38 -8.02 -13.04 13.05
N ALA A 39 -9.22 -13.54 13.35
CA ALA A 39 -9.41 -14.84 13.98
C ALA A 39 -8.93 -15.99 13.07
N VAL A 40 -9.35 -15.98 11.80
CA VAL A 40 -8.94 -16.97 10.79
C VAL A 40 -7.44 -16.90 10.52
N GLY A 41 -6.84 -15.70 10.54
CA GLY A 41 -5.39 -15.51 10.39
C GLY A 41 -4.56 -16.05 11.55
N LEU A 42 -5.11 -16.13 12.77
CA LEU A 42 -4.44 -16.74 13.93
C LEU A 42 -4.57 -18.26 13.92
N ASN A 43 -5.78 -18.78 13.70
CA ASN A 43 -5.99 -20.22 13.54
C ASN A 43 -7.29 -20.52 12.77
N PRO A 44 -7.20 -21.05 11.53
CA PRO A 44 -8.36 -21.35 10.71
C PRO A 44 -9.21 -22.49 11.28
N TYR A 45 -8.59 -23.50 11.89
CA TYR A 45 -9.30 -24.64 12.49
C TYR A 45 -10.11 -24.20 13.70
N ALA A 46 -9.51 -23.40 14.60
CA ALA A 46 -10.22 -22.87 15.77
C ALA A 46 -11.37 -21.94 15.39
N SER A 47 -11.23 -21.20 14.28
CA SER A 47 -12.28 -20.31 13.78
C SER A 47 -13.47 -21.09 13.22
N GLU A 48 -13.22 -22.22 12.56
CA GLU A 48 -14.28 -23.11 12.04
C GLU A 48 -15.06 -23.77 13.20
N TYR A 49 -14.38 -24.12 14.29
CA TYR A 49 -15.03 -24.56 15.53
C TYR A 49 -15.87 -23.47 16.22
N ALA A 50 -15.51 -22.19 16.06
CA ALA A 50 -16.26 -21.05 16.59
C ALA A 50 -17.46 -20.64 15.70
N GLY A 51 -17.75 -21.39 14.63
CA GLY A 51 -18.86 -21.10 13.70
C GLY A 51 -18.52 -20.09 12.60
N ILE A 52 -17.26 -19.69 12.46
CA ILE A 52 -16.79 -18.81 11.39
C ILE A 52 -16.33 -19.67 10.21
N SER A 53 -16.96 -19.51 9.05
CA SER A 53 -16.56 -20.25 7.84
C SER A 53 -15.23 -19.74 7.31
N ALA A 54 -14.12 -20.40 7.70
CA ALA A 54 -12.76 -19.97 7.35
C ALA A 54 -12.58 -19.79 5.83
N LYS A 55 -13.10 -20.73 5.01
CA LYS A 55 -13.05 -20.62 3.54
C LYS A 55 -13.69 -19.34 3.01
N ARG A 56 -14.86 -18.95 3.52
CA ARG A 56 -15.57 -17.75 3.05
C ARG A 56 -14.82 -16.49 3.43
N THR A 57 -14.29 -16.43 4.65
CA THR A 57 -13.50 -15.30 5.14
C THR A 57 -12.19 -15.15 4.35
N ILE A 58 -11.54 -16.25 3.96
CA ILE A 58 -10.35 -16.25 3.09
C ILE A 58 -10.70 -15.73 1.67
N ILE A 59 -11.80 -16.18 1.08
CA ILE A 59 -12.20 -15.71 -0.25
C ILE A 59 -12.56 -14.21 -0.21
N LEU A 60 -13.29 -13.78 0.82
CA LEU A 60 -13.62 -12.36 1.02
C LEU A 60 -12.37 -11.50 1.19
N SER A 61 -11.39 -11.95 1.99
CA SER A 61 -10.15 -11.19 2.19
C SER A 61 -9.33 -11.09 0.90
N MET A 62 -9.30 -12.14 0.07
CA MET A 62 -8.67 -12.10 -1.25
C MET A 62 -9.35 -11.12 -2.19
N ILE A 63 -10.69 -11.11 -2.24
CA ILE A 63 -11.45 -10.19 -3.10
C ILE A 63 -11.20 -8.73 -2.67
N ILE A 64 -11.22 -8.45 -1.36
CA ILE A 64 -10.98 -7.10 -0.85
C ILE A 64 -9.55 -6.66 -1.15
N SER A 65 -8.57 -7.53 -0.93
CA SER A 65 -7.16 -7.25 -1.24
C SER A 65 -6.94 -6.99 -2.74
N GLY A 66 -7.57 -7.80 -3.60
CA GLY A 66 -7.52 -7.63 -5.06
C GLY A 66 -8.17 -6.33 -5.53
N ALA A 67 -9.33 -5.96 -4.96
CA ALA A 67 -9.99 -4.69 -5.27
C ALA A 67 -9.12 -3.48 -4.87
N LEU A 68 -8.48 -3.54 -3.70
CA LEU A 68 -7.57 -2.49 -3.23
C LEU A 68 -6.30 -2.40 -4.08
N ALA A 69 -5.70 -3.54 -4.45
CA ALA A 69 -4.54 -3.58 -5.32
C ALA A 69 -4.86 -3.04 -6.72
N GLY A 70 -6.03 -3.38 -7.27
CA GLY A 70 -6.50 -2.86 -8.56
C GLY A 70 -6.75 -1.36 -8.53
N LEU A 71 -7.36 -0.83 -7.45
CA LEU A 71 -7.52 0.62 -7.26
C LEU A 71 -6.17 1.33 -7.16
N GLY A 72 -5.20 0.76 -6.43
CA GLY A 72 -3.84 1.30 -6.33
C GLY A 72 -3.15 1.37 -7.69
N GLY A 73 -3.21 0.29 -8.48
CA GLY A 73 -2.66 0.25 -9.84
C GLY A 73 -3.37 1.21 -10.80
N ALA A 74 -4.69 1.35 -10.71
CA ALA A 74 -5.46 2.28 -11.53
C ALA A 74 -5.11 3.75 -11.22
N VAL A 75 -4.93 4.10 -9.94
CA VAL A 75 -4.50 5.44 -9.52
C VAL A 75 -3.09 5.74 -10.02
N GLU A 76 -2.17 4.78 -9.93
CA GLU A 76 -0.80 4.97 -10.43
C GLU A 76 -0.76 5.09 -11.96
N GLY A 77 -1.49 4.22 -12.67
CA GLY A 77 -1.54 4.20 -14.13
C GLY A 77 -2.22 5.43 -14.73
N LEU A 78 -3.38 5.83 -14.20
CA LEU A 78 -4.14 6.98 -14.71
C LEU A 78 -3.55 8.32 -14.26
N GLY A 79 -2.97 8.38 -13.06
CA GLY A 79 -2.48 9.61 -12.45
C GLY A 79 -1.06 10.01 -12.85
N THR A 80 -0.12 9.07 -12.95
CA THR A 80 1.30 9.45 -13.02
C THR A 80 1.82 9.62 -14.45
N PHE A 81 1.22 8.96 -15.43
CA PHE A 81 1.84 8.84 -16.76
C PHE A 81 1.03 9.36 -17.94
N GLN A 82 -0.29 9.55 -17.83
CA GLN A 82 -1.18 9.97 -18.94
C GLN A 82 -0.99 9.19 -20.28
N ASN A 83 -0.24 8.09 -20.27
CA ASN A 83 0.13 7.32 -21.45
C ASN A 83 0.47 5.89 -21.01
N VAL A 84 0.08 4.91 -21.83
CA VAL A 84 0.37 3.48 -21.60
C VAL A 84 1.87 3.27 -21.77
N TYR A 85 2.62 3.40 -20.68
CA TYR A 85 4.03 2.99 -20.67
C TYR A 85 4.08 1.47 -20.70
N VAL A 86 4.65 0.92 -21.77
CA VAL A 86 5.09 -0.48 -21.82
C VAL A 86 6.28 -0.59 -20.86
N GLN A 87 5.99 -0.77 -19.57
CA GLN A 87 7.01 -1.00 -18.57
C GLN A 87 7.49 -2.44 -18.75
N GLY A 88 8.69 -2.62 -19.29
CA GLY A 88 9.31 -3.94 -19.50
C GLY A 88 9.76 -4.65 -18.22
N ALA A 89 9.38 -4.14 -17.04
CA ALA A 89 9.82 -4.62 -15.74
C ALA A 89 8.63 -4.74 -14.78
N SER A 90 8.65 -5.79 -13.95
CA SER A 90 7.71 -6.00 -12.85
C SER A 90 7.71 -4.77 -11.93
N LEU A 91 6.56 -4.14 -11.71
CA LEU A 91 6.42 -3.03 -10.77
C LEU A 91 6.84 -3.51 -9.37
N ALA A 92 7.95 -2.99 -8.84
CA ALA A 92 8.40 -3.24 -7.48
C ALA A 92 7.45 -2.65 -6.40
N VAL A 93 6.41 -1.93 -6.81
CA VAL A 93 5.42 -1.28 -5.94
C VAL A 93 4.73 -2.29 -5.02
N GLY A 94 4.41 -3.50 -5.50
CA GLY A 94 3.82 -4.56 -4.67
C GLY A 94 4.81 -5.11 -3.62
N PHE A 95 6.07 -5.28 -4.01
CA PHE A 95 7.13 -5.75 -3.11
C PHE A 95 7.44 -4.72 -2.01
N ASN A 96 7.56 -3.44 -2.40
CA ASN A 96 7.72 -2.33 -1.47
C ASN A 96 6.49 -2.17 -0.56
N GLY A 97 5.28 -2.42 -1.07
CA GLY A 97 4.05 -2.39 -0.29
C GLY A 97 4.01 -3.47 0.80
N MET A 98 4.49 -4.69 0.50
CA MET A 98 4.64 -5.75 1.51
C MET A 98 5.64 -5.34 2.60
N ALA A 99 6.79 -4.78 2.20
CA ALA A 99 7.81 -4.28 3.12
C ALA A 99 7.27 -3.23 4.09
N VAL A 100 6.53 -2.24 3.58
CA VAL A 100 5.89 -1.19 4.37
C VAL A 100 4.86 -1.77 5.36
N SER A 101 4.10 -2.80 4.96
CA SER A 101 3.14 -3.47 5.83
C SER A 101 3.82 -4.20 7.01
N LEU A 102 4.98 -4.82 6.76
CA LEU A 102 5.78 -5.49 7.78
C LEU A 102 6.36 -4.49 8.77
N LEU A 103 6.94 -3.39 8.28
CA LEU A 103 7.46 -2.30 9.11
C LEU A 103 6.37 -1.72 10.02
N ALA A 104 5.14 -1.61 9.51
CA ALA A 104 3.99 -1.10 10.23
C ALA A 104 3.35 -2.11 11.21
N ALA A 105 3.89 -3.32 11.35
CA ALA A 105 3.36 -4.41 12.17
C ALA A 105 1.86 -4.70 11.89
N ASN A 106 1.44 -4.64 10.63
CA ASN A 106 0.04 -4.77 10.19
C ASN A 106 -0.94 -3.80 10.86
N SER A 107 -0.46 -2.69 11.42
CA SER A 107 -1.31 -1.65 11.99
C SER A 107 -1.71 -0.64 10.89
N PRO A 108 -3.02 -0.34 10.69
CA PRO A 108 -3.43 0.57 9.63
C PRO A 108 -2.90 2.00 9.81
N ILE A 109 -2.69 2.42 11.07
CA ILE A 109 -2.09 3.72 11.38
C ILE A 109 -0.59 3.73 11.06
N GLY A 110 0.12 2.63 11.36
CA GLY A 110 1.55 2.50 11.09
C GLY A 110 1.83 2.48 9.59
N ILE A 111 0.94 1.89 8.79
CA ILE A 111 1.07 1.83 7.33
C ILE A 111 1.11 3.24 6.74
N LEU A 112 0.33 4.19 7.27
CA LEU A 112 0.30 5.57 6.77
C LEU A 112 1.65 6.28 7.01
N PHE A 113 2.21 6.17 8.21
CA PHE A 113 3.50 6.78 8.52
C PHE A 113 4.66 6.09 7.80
N ALA A 114 4.64 4.75 7.73
CA ALA A 114 5.64 3.96 7.03
C ALA A 114 5.65 4.25 5.52
N ALA A 115 4.47 4.30 4.88
CA ALA A 115 4.34 4.63 3.47
C ALA A 115 4.79 6.07 3.17
N PHE A 116 4.51 7.01 4.07
CA PHE A 116 4.98 8.39 3.93
C PHE A 116 6.51 8.47 3.96
N LEU A 117 7.15 7.83 4.95
CA LEU A 117 8.60 7.77 5.04
C LEU A 117 9.22 7.12 3.79
N PHE A 118 8.68 5.97 3.38
CA PHE A 118 9.16 5.25 2.20
C PHE A 118 9.01 6.07 0.91
N GLY A 119 7.89 6.79 0.77
CA GLY A 119 7.65 7.72 -0.34
C GLY A 119 8.63 8.89 -0.38
N VAL A 120 8.94 9.50 0.78
CA VAL A 120 9.93 10.57 0.88
C VAL A 120 11.32 10.08 0.47
N LEU A 121 11.72 8.88 0.92
CA LEU A 121 13.01 8.28 0.53
C LEU A 121 13.06 7.99 -0.99
N GLN A 122 11.98 7.44 -1.55
CA GLN A 122 11.90 7.11 -2.98
C GLN A 122 11.93 8.35 -3.88
N VAL A 123 11.25 9.44 -3.49
CA VAL A 123 11.25 10.71 -4.23
C VAL A 123 12.55 11.49 -4.01
N GLY A 124 13.21 11.34 -2.85
CA GLY A 124 14.50 11.95 -2.55
C GLY A 124 15.68 11.33 -3.30
N ALA A 125 15.59 10.06 -3.70
CA ALA A 125 16.66 9.33 -4.40
C ALA A 125 17.17 9.98 -5.71
N PRO A 126 16.31 10.47 -6.63
CA PRO A 126 16.79 11.20 -7.81
C PRO A 126 17.42 12.56 -7.47
N GLY A 127 17.02 13.22 -6.39
CA GLY A 127 17.66 14.46 -5.91
C GLY A 127 19.07 14.24 -5.37
N MET A 128 19.34 13.06 -4.80
CA MET A 128 20.66 12.66 -4.32
C MET A 128 21.65 12.36 -5.47
N ASN A 129 21.14 11.87 -6.62
CA ASN A 129 21.96 11.72 -7.83
C ASN A 129 22.52 13.05 -8.34
N ALA A 130 21.77 14.16 -8.19
CA ALA A 130 22.22 15.50 -8.55
C ALA A 130 23.33 16.03 -7.62
N ALA A 131 23.49 15.44 -6.43
CA ALA A 131 24.51 15.79 -5.44
C ALA A 131 25.73 14.83 -5.42
N GLN A 132 25.92 14.01 -6.46
CA GLN A 132 26.95 12.96 -6.57
C GLN A 132 26.88 11.86 -5.50
N VAL A 133 25.72 11.68 -4.84
CA VAL A 133 25.50 10.58 -3.90
C VAL A 133 24.81 9.42 -4.64
N PRO A 134 25.36 8.20 -4.63
CA PRO A 134 24.76 7.05 -5.31
C PRO A 134 23.35 6.74 -4.76
N SER A 135 22.36 6.60 -5.64
CA SER A 135 20.99 6.19 -5.27
C SER A 135 20.92 4.81 -4.63
N GLU A 136 21.96 4.00 -4.78
CA GLU A 136 22.13 2.71 -4.12
C GLU A 136 22.04 2.84 -2.59
N LEU A 137 22.45 3.99 -2.02
CA LEU A 137 22.33 4.22 -0.58
C LEU A 137 20.87 4.24 -0.13
N VAL A 138 19.95 4.78 -0.94
CA VAL A 138 18.52 4.75 -0.62
C VAL A 138 18.02 3.32 -0.64
N SER A 139 18.41 2.54 -1.65
CA SER A 139 18.03 1.13 -1.77
C SER A 139 18.50 0.31 -0.57
N ILE A 140 19.75 0.52 -0.12
CA ILE A 140 20.32 -0.14 1.08
C ILE A 140 19.58 0.27 2.35
N VAL A 141 19.24 1.56 2.51
CA VAL A 141 18.48 2.03 3.67
C VAL A 141 17.08 1.42 3.68
N THR A 142 16.37 1.44 2.55
CA THR A 142 15.05 0.79 2.48
C THR A 142 15.14 -0.70 2.69
N ALA A 143 16.19 -1.38 2.21
CA ALA A 143 16.39 -2.82 2.41
C ALA A 143 16.80 -3.18 3.85
N SER A 144 17.44 -2.27 4.59
CA SER A 144 17.84 -2.51 5.99
C SER A 144 16.68 -2.33 6.99
N ILE A 145 15.62 -1.62 6.56
CA ILE A 145 14.42 -1.36 7.37
C ILE A 145 13.46 -2.56 7.38
N ILE A 146 13.57 -3.44 6.37
CA ILE A 146 12.73 -4.63 6.15
C ILE A 146 13.47 -5.90 6.57
#